data_AF-A0A933TIB5-F1
#
_entry.id   AF-A0A933TIB5-F1
#
_cell.length_a   1.000
_cell.length_b   1.000
_cell.length_c   1.000
_cell.angle_alpha   90.00
_cell.angle_beta   90.00
_cell.angle_gamma   90.00
#
_symmetry.space_group_name_H-M   'P 1'
#
loop_
_entity.id
_entity.type
_entity.pdbx_description
1 polymer ?
#
loop_
_entity_poly.entity_id
_entity_poly.type
_entity_poly.pdbx_seq_one_letter_code
_entity_poly.pdbx_strand_id
1 'polypeptide(L)'
;MPNVERFMDEMVTDLRRRLALLGDCGDRRAIEDGIALLSGFRLRGIDEARFEKLLSTLCAGRAPAGLTVLKPQAIGGELTRRWQEHRAGAAVAARN
;
A
#
# COMPACT_ATOMS: atom_id res chain seq x y z
N MET A 1 -1.01 -4.65 -18.33
CA MET A 1 -0.01 -4.74 -17.24
C MET A 1 -0.58 -4.06 -16.00
N PRO A 2 -0.38 -4.62 -14.79
CA PRO A 2 -0.82 -3.99 -13.56
C PRO A 2 -0.09 -2.65 -13.38
N ASN A 3 -0.84 -1.58 -13.12
CA ASN A 3 -0.29 -0.24 -12.98
C ASN A 3 -0.15 0.07 -11.48
N VAL A 4 1.10 0.18 -11.01
CA VAL A 4 1.42 0.43 -9.59
C VAL A 4 0.88 1.77 -9.13
N GLU A 5 0.97 2.82 -9.94
CA GLU A 5 0.45 4.15 -9.57
C GLU A 5 -1.07 4.11 -9.38
N ARG A 6 -1.79 3.47 -10.32
CA ARG A 6 -3.24 3.29 -10.19
C ARG A 6 -3.60 2.51 -8.92
N PHE A 7 -2.87 1.42 -8.64
CA PHE A 7 -3.07 0.65 -7.42
C PHE A 7 -2.85 1.48 -6.15
N MET A 8 -1.77 2.28 -6.11
CA MET A 8 -1.48 3.14 -4.96
C MET A 8 -2.57 4.20 -4.76
N ASP A 9 -3.08 4.81 -5.83
CA ASP A 9 -4.17 5.80 -5.77
C ASP A 9 -5.48 5.18 -5.28
N GLU A 10 -5.83 3.98 -5.76
CA GLU A 10 -6.99 3.21 -5.29
C GLU A 10 -6.85 2.89 -3.79
N MET A 11 -5.65 2.49 -3.37
CA MET A 11 -5.35 2.18 -1.96
C MET A 11 -5.44 3.40 -1.06
N VAL A 12 -4.85 4.53 -1.46
CA VAL A 12 -4.94 5.79 -0.69
C VAL A 12 -6.39 6.23 -0.57
N THR A 13 -7.19 6.09 -1.63
CA THR A 13 -8.61 6.44 -1.62
C THR A 13 -9.41 5.56 -0.65
N ASP A 14 -9.20 4.24 -0.66
CA ASP A 14 -9.83 3.32 0.29
C ASP A 14 -9.41 3.58 1.73
N LEU A 15 -8.11 3.79 1.98
CA LEU A 15 -7.60 4.10 3.31
C LEU A 15 -8.17 5.41 3.85
N ARG A 16 -8.27 6.46 3.03
CA ARG A 16 -8.91 7.72 3.42
C ARG A 16 -10.40 7.54 3.74
N ARG A 17 -11.11 6.71 2.96
CA ARG A 17 -12.51 6.37 3.25
C ARG A 17 -12.64 5.65 4.59
N ARG A 18 -11.78 4.68 4.87
CA ARG A 18 -11.76 3.97 6.17
C ARG A 18 -11.41 4.90 7.32
N LEU A 19 -10.46 5.79 7.12
CA LEU A 19 -10.06 6.78 8.12
C LEU A 19 -11.24 7.68 8.54
N ALA A 20 -12.07 8.09 7.58
CA ALA A 20 -13.26 8.90 7.85
C ALA A 20 -14.35 8.17 8.65
N LEU A 21 -14.31 6.83 8.69
CA LEU A 21 -15.27 5.99 9.41
C LEU A 21 -14.74 5.52 10.78
N LEU A 22 -13.46 5.75 11.09
CA LEU A 22 -12.84 5.34 12.35
C LEU A 22 -12.88 6.47 13.38
N GLY A 23 -13.14 6.11 14.64
CA GLY A 23 -12.85 6.96 15.79
C GLY A 23 -11.35 7.02 16.10
N ASP A 24 -10.95 7.83 17.09
CA ASP A 24 -9.55 7.94 17.54
C ASP A 24 -9.10 6.70 18.32
N CYS A 25 -8.79 5.63 17.61
CA CYS A 25 -8.21 4.40 18.16
C CYS A 25 -6.87 4.06 17.47
N GLY A 26 -6.15 3.05 17.98
CA GLY A 26 -4.86 2.62 17.43
C GLY A 26 -4.91 2.18 15.95
N ASP A 27 -6.09 1.83 15.44
CA ASP A 27 -6.30 1.48 14.03
C ASP A 27 -6.28 2.72 13.12
N ARG A 28 -6.72 3.87 13.64
CA ARG A 28 -6.62 5.17 12.94
C ARG A 28 -5.18 5.46 12.55
N ARG A 29 -4.26 5.31 13.50
CA ARG A 29 -2.85 5.65 13.29
C ARG A 29 -2.18 4.74 12.26
N ALA A 30 -2.52 3.45 12.26
CA ALA A 30 -2.03 2.52 11.24
C ALA A 30 -2.50 2.89 9.82
N ILE A 31 -3.74 3.39 9.69
CA ILE A 31 -4.26 3.88 8.41
C ILE A 31 -3.57 5.18 7.98
N GLU A 32 -3.34 6.12 8.91
CA GLU A 32 -2.59 7.36 8.64
C GLU A 32 -1.17 7.05 8.13
N ASP A 33 -0.45 6.13 8.80
CA ASP A 33 0.88 5.69 8.38
C ASP A 33 0.86 5.05 6.98
N GLY A 34 -0.18 4.25 6.67
CA GLY A 34 -0.38 3.67 5.34
C GLY A 34 -0.63 4.72 4.25
N ILE A 35 -1.44 5.75 4.54
CA ILE A 35 -1.67 6.86 3.62
C ILE A 35 -0.38 7.66 3.40
N ALA A 36 0.36 7.95 4.46
CA ALA A 36 1.61 8.70 4.38
C ALA A 36 2.69 7.94 3.60
N LEU A 37 2.79 6.62 3.80
CA LEU A 37 3.65 5.74 3.02
C LEU A 37 3.32 5.84 1.52
N LEU A 38 2.07 5.59 1.14
CA LEU A 38 1.64 5.51 -0.26
C LEU A 38 1.59 6.86 -0.97
N SER A 39 1.34 7.95 -0.23
CA SER A 39 1.36 9.32 -0.77
C SER A 39 2.77 9.93 -0.82
N GLY A 40 3.78 9.19 -0.35
CA GLY A 40 5.16 9.68 -0.29
C GLY A 40 5.74 9.92 -1.68
N PHE A 41 6.34 11.10 -1.89
CA PHE A 41 6.92 11.48 -3.19
C PHE A 41 7.95 10.47 -3.74
N ARG A 42 8.60 9.71 -2.85
CA ARG A 42 9.60 8.69 -3.21
C ARG A 42 9.02 7.46 -3.90
N LEU A 43 7.70 7.27 -3.82
CA LEU A 43 6.99 6.18 -4.50
C LEU A 43 6.43 6.62 -5.86
N ARG A 44 6.52 7.90 -6.23
CA ARG A 44 6.05 8.36 -7.54
C ARG A 44 6.91 7.76 -8.66
N GLY A 45 6.28 7.19 -9.69
CA GLY A 45 6.99 6.52 -10.79
C GLY A 45 7.73 5.23 -10.40
N ILE A 46 7.39 4.61 -9.27
CA ILE A 46 7.95 3.31 -8.89
C ILE A 46 7.45 2.20 -9.81
N ASP A 47 8.37 1.38 -10.32
CA ASP A 47 8.03 0.19 -11.09
C ASP A 47 7.56 -0.98 -10.19
N GLU A 48 6.97 -2.00 -10.81
CA GLU A 48 6.44 -3.18 -10.12
C GLU A 48 7.51 -3.91 -9.28
N ALA A 49 8.73 -4.09 -9.80
CA ALA A 49 9.80 -4.80 -9.09
C ALA A 49 10.26 -4.06 -7.83
N ARG A 50 10.38 -2.73 -7.91
CA ARG A 50 10.71 -1.88 -6.75
C ARG A 50 9.56 -1.85 -5.75
N PHE A 51 8.32 -1.86 -6.23
CA PHE A 51 7.14 -1.94 -5.37
C PHE A 51 7.10 -3.27 -4.59
N GLU A 52 7.34 -4.39 -5.25
CA GLU A 52 7.42 -5.70 -4.58
C GLU A 52 8.55 -5.77 -3.55
N LYS A 53 9.70 -5.14 -3.83
CA LYS A 53 10.79 -5.00 -2.86
C LYS A 53 10.39 -4.18 -1.64
N LEU A 54 9.60 -3.11 -1.84
CA LEU A 54 9.04 -2.33 -0.74
C LEU A 54 8.10 -3.19 0.11
N LEU A 55 7.19 -3.94 -0.51
CA LEU A 55 6.28 -4.85 0.20
C LEU A 55 7.04 -5.88 1.03
N SER A 56 8.07 -6.52 0.45
CA SER A 56 8.93 -7.46 1.17
C SER A 56 9.64 -6.81 2.37
N THR A 57 10.12 -5.57 2.21
CA THR A 57 10.76 -4.79 3.29
C THR A 57 9.79 -4.54 4.45
N LEU A 58 8.55 -4.13 4.13
CA LEU A 58 7.49 -3.88 5.10
C LEU A 58 7.09 -5.17 5.83
N CYS A 59 6.90 -6.27 5.09
CA CYS A 59 6.60 -7.58 5.65
C CYS A 59 7.71 -8.09 6.60
N ALA A 60 8.97 -7.76 6.33
CA ALA A 60 10.10 -8.05 7.21
C ALA A 60 10.15 -7.14 8.46
N GLY A 61 9.17 -6.24 8.63
CA GLY A 61 9.07 -5.34 9.77
C GLY A 61 9.94 -4.11 9.68
N ARG A 62 10.47 -3.81 8.49
CA ARG A 62 11.33 -2.66 8.26
C ARG A 62 10.55 -1.58 7.53
N ALA A 63 10.77 -0.34 7.92
CA ALA A 63 10.30 0.81 7.16
C ALA A 63 11.47 1.38 6.32
N PRO A 64 11.23 1.87 5.09
CA PRO A 64 12.24 2.60 4.35
C PRO A 64 12.72 3.83 5.13
N ALA A 65 14.00 4.19 4.99
CA ALA A 65 14.60 5.29 5.74
C ALA A 65 13.80 6.60 5.58
N GLY A 66 13.42 7.23 6.70
CA GLY A 66 12.63 8.47 6.72
C GLY A 66 11.13 8.28 6.53
N LEU A 67 10.62 7.06 6.68
CA LEU A 67 9.20 6.79 6.93
C LEU A 67 9.07 6.17 8.32
N THR A 68 8.37 6.86 9.21
CA THR A 68 8.03 6.33 10.52
C THR A 68 6.71 5.60 10.39
N VAL A 69 6.75 4.28 10.31
CA VAL A 69 5.56 3.43 10.23
C VAL A 69 5.51 2.58 11.49
N LEU A 70 4.43 2.66 12.26
CA LEU A 70 4.30 1.95 13.54
C LEU A 70 4.15 0.44 13.39
N LYS A 71 3.45 -0.01 12.33
CA LYS A 71 3.18 -1.43 12.06
C LYS A 71 3.51 -1.79 10.61
N PRO A 72 4.79 -1.76 10.21
CA PRO A 72 5.20 -2.02 8.83
C PRO A 72 4.78 -3.41 8.35
N GLN A 73 4.78 -4.43 9.21
CA GLN A 73 4.36 -5.79 8.85
C GLN A 73 2.87 -5.86 8.50
N ALA A 74 2.02 -5.19 9.29
CA ALA A 74 0.58 -5.19 9.05
C ALA A 74 0.23 -4.47 7.74
N ILE A 75 0.88 -3.33 7.50
CA ILE A 75 0.72 -2.57 6.25
C ILE A 75 1.27 -3.37 5.06
N GLY A 76 2.45 -3.97 5.20
CA GLY A 76 3.06 -4.81 4.17
C GLY A 76 2.20 -6.02 3.81
N GLY A 77 1.64 -6.71 4.80
CA GLY A 77 0.75 -7.85 4.60
C GLY A 77 -0.53 -7.47 3.85
N GLU A 78 -1.21 -6.40 4.27
CA GLU A 78 -2.42 -5.92 3.61
C GLU A 78 -2.14 -5.45 2.17
N LEU A 79 -1.07 -4.68 1.96
CA LEU A 79 -0.69 -4.23 0.62
C LEU A 79 -0.29 -5.40 -0.28
N THR A 80 0.42 -6.40 0.25
CA THR A 80 0.79 -7.61 -0.51
C THR A 80 -0.44 -8.37 -0.95
N ARG A 81 -1.39 -8.63 -0.05
CA ARG A 81 -2.65 -9.32 -0.36
C ARG A 81 -3.39 -8.61 -1.49
N ARG A 82 -3.58 -7.30 -1.35
CA ARG A 82 -4.32 -6.51 -2.35
C ARG A 82 -3.58 -6.32 -3.67
N TRP A 83 -2.26 -6.26 -3.64
CA TRP A 83 -1.45 -6.21 -4.85
C TRP A 83 -1.67 -7.48 -5.69
N GLN A 84 -1.68 -8.66 -5.04
CA GLN A 84 -1.96 -9.92 -5.72
C GLN A 84 -3.38 -9.97 -6.29
N GLU A 85 -4.38 -9.49 -5.55
CA GLU A 85 -5.76 -9.36 -6.05
C GLU A 85 -5.85 -8.42 -7.26
N HIS A 86 -5.16 -7.28 -7.22
CA HIS A 86 -5.09 -6.33 -8.34
C HIS A 86 -4.42 -6.96 -9.58
N ARG A 87 -3.32 -7.69 -9.38
CA ARG A 87 -2.63 -8.42 -10.46
C ARG A 87 -3.52 -9.51 -11.07
N ALA A 88 -4.23 -10.28 -10.25
CA ALA A 88 -5.15 -11.30 -10.70
C ALA A 88 -6.30 -10.69 -11.51
N GLY A 89 -6.94 -9.63 -11.01
CA GLY A 89 -7.99 -8.92 -11.73
C GLY A 89 -7.53 -8.31 -13.06
N ALA A 90 -6.33 -7.72 -13.08
CA ALA A 90 -5.72 -7.18 -14.30
C ALA A 90 -5.39 -8.27 -15.33
N ALA A 91 -4.96 -9.46 -14.88
CA ALA A 91 -4.70 -10.59 -15.75
C ALA A 91 -5.98 -11.15 -16.39
N VAL A 92 -7.08 -11.18 -15.64
CA VAL A 92 -8.40 -11.57 -16.16
C VAL A 92 -8.90 -10.56 -17.20
N ALA A 93 -8.79 -9.26 -16.91
CA ALA A 93 -9.21 -8.20 -17.84
C ALA A 93 -8.37 -8.15 -19.13
N ALA A 94 -7.10 -8.54 -19.09
CA ALA A 94 -6.23 -8.60 -20.26
C ALA A 94 -6.46 -9.83 -21.16
N ARG A 95 -7.27 -10.79 -20.71
CA ARG A 95 -7.55 -12.05 -21.42
C ARG A 95 -8.92 -12.07 -22.11
N ASN A 96 -9.75 -11.06 -21.84
CA ASN A 96 -11.01 -10.78 -22.54
C ASN A 96 -10.79 -9.67 -23.58
#